data_AF-A0A1X3DCD0-F1
#
_entry.id   AF-A0A1X3DCD0-F1
#
_cell.length_a   1.000
_cell.length_b   1.000
_cell.length_c   1.000
_cell.angle_alpha   90.00
_cell.angle_beta   90.00
_cell.angle_gamma   90.00
#
_symmetry.space_group_name_H-M   'P 1'
#
loop_
_entity.id
_entity.type
_entity.pdbx_description
1 polymer ?
#
loop_
_entity_poly.entity_id
_entity_poly.type
_entity_poly.pdbx_seq_one_letter_code
_entity_poly.pdbx_strand_id
1 'polypeptide(L)'
;MNELDHASERLEDLIVDMVKLMTKYQNDSEKIVGNLQKELDKSLGQQRKMMVAMVKEDLMQKAASQVQSYAEDMEEARNQMIRQVAEFNTYLHSVKSENQKIFRQTVLGAAITLAALTIGGIALVFFYTNIISQKKLEADMLTRINNADIVQCGNNLCAKTGKAGANGYRIIQNRQ
;
A
#
# COMPACT_ATOMS: atom_id res chain seq x y z
N MET A 1 49.54 -7.19 116.13
CA MET A 1 49.19 -8.30 115.20
C MET A 1 47.74 -8.22 114.71
N ASN A 2 46.78 -7.66 115.47
CA ASN A 2 45.35 -7.63 115.08
C ASN A 2 44.94 -6.70 113.93
N GLU A 3 45.62 -5.57 113.67
CA GLU A 3 45.20 -4.65 112.60
C GLU A 3 45.58 -5.11 111.20
N LEU A 4 46.67 -5.88 111.07
CA LEU A 4 47.15 -6.38 109.78
C LEU A 4 46.27 -7.53 109.26
N ASP A 5 45.82 -8.41 110.15
CA ASP A 5 44.88 -9.50 109.84
C ASP A 5 43.53 -8.96 109.39
N HIS A 6 42.99 -7.96 110.10
CA HIS A 6 41.69 -7.38 109.78
C HIS A 6 41.70 -6.60 108.45
N ALA A 7 42.83 -6.02 108.08
CA ALA A 7 43.02 -5.36 106.79
C ALA A 7 43.13 -6.37 105.64
N SER A 8 43.80 -7.51 105.88
CA SER A 8 43.91 -8.61 104.91
C SER A 8 42.55 -9.24 104.61
N GLU A 9 41.74 -9.49 105.65
CA GLU A 9 40.41 -10.10 105.53
C GLU A 9 39.44 -9.21 104.74
N ARG A 10 39.48 -7.88 104.94
CA ARG A 10 38.71 -6.91 104.15
C ARG A 10 39.14 -6.85 102.69
N LEU A 11 40.43 -7.04 102.43
CA LEU A 11 40.99 -7.05 101.08
C LEU A 11 40.56 -8.31 100.32
N GLU A 12 40.55 -9.47 100.98
CA GLU A 12 40.02 -10.70 100.38
C GLU A 12 38.53 -10.59 100.08
N ASP A 13 37.73 -10.06 101.01
CA ASP A 13 36.28 -9.91 100.82
C ASP A 13 35.96 -8.95 99.66
N LEU A 14 36.73 -7.87 99.53
CA LEU A 14 36.62 -6.93 98.41
C LEU A 14 36.96 -7.60 97.07
N ILE A 15 37.99 -8.44 97.02
CA ILE A 15 38.38 -9.17 95.81
C ILE A 15 37.29 -10.17 95.42
N VAL A 16 36.72 -10.88 96.40
CA VAL A 16 35.62 -11.83 96.16
C VAL A 16 34.39 -11.11 95.60
N ASP A 17 34.01 -9.97 96.17
CA ASP A 17 32.88 -9.18 95.68
C ASP A 17 33.13 -8.61 94.27
N MET A 18 34.36 -8.20 93.98
CA MET A 18 34.74 -7.71 92.65
C MET A 18 34.69 -8.81 91.59
N VAL A 19 35.15 -10.03 91.92
CA VAL A 19 35.03 -11.21 91.03
C VAL A 19 33.57 -11.58 90.80
N LYS A 20 32.73 -11.50 91.85
CA LYS A 20 31.29 -11.74 91.76
C LYS A 20 30.59 -10.71 90.87
N LEU A 21 31.01 -9.45 90.95
CA LEU A 21 30.50 -8.38 90.10
C LEU A 21 30.93 -8.58 88.65
N MET A 22 32.19 -8.92 88.38
CA MET A 22 32.69 -9.18 87.04
C MET A 22 32.00 -10.37 86.38
N THR A 23 31.83 -11.48 87.11
CA THR A 23 31.12 -12.67 86.60
C THR A 23 29.65 -12.37 86.31
N LYS A 24 28.98 -11.59 87.15
CA LYS A 24 27.61 -11.14 86.90
C LYS A 24 27.53 -10.23 85.67
N TYR A 25 28.46 -9.29 85.53
CA TYR A 25 28.52 -8.37 84.40
C TYR A 25 28.81 -9.09 83.08
N GLN A 26 29.69 -10.08 83.08
CA GLN A 26 30.03 -10.88 81.91
C GLN A 26 28.82 -11.72 81.44
N ASN A 27 28.10 -12.32 82.40
CA ASN A 27 26.91 -13.13 82.12
C ASN A 27 25.73 -12.27 81.61
N ASP A 28 25.54 -11.08 82.18
CA ASP A 28 24.54 -10.12 81.69
C ASP A 28 24.91 -9.58 80.30
N SER A 29 26.19 -9.33 80.04
CA SER A 29 26.68 -8.89 78.73
C SER A 29 26.42 -9.93 77.65
N GLU A 30 26.70 -11.21 77.90
CA GLU A 30 26.41 -12.30 76.96
C GLU A 30 24.91 -12.43 76.67
N LYS A 31 24.06 -12.30 77.69
CA LYS A 31 22.60 -12.29 77.51
C LYS A 31 22.11 -11.11 76.67
N ILE A 32 22.67 -9.92 76.91
CA ILE A 32 22.31 -8.71 76.17
C ILE A 32 22.73 -8.84 74.70
N VAL A 33 23.95 -9.32 74.43
CA VAL A 33 24.45 -9.54 73.06
C VAL A 33 23.61 -10.60 72.34
N GLY A 34 23.27 -11.71 73.01
CA GLY A 34 22.43 -12.76 72.43
C GLY A 34 21.01 -12.29 72.10
N ASN A 35 20.39 -11.51 72.99
CA ASN A 35 19.07 -10.93 72.74
C ASN A 35 19.11 -9.89 71.63
N LEU A 36 20.14 -9.04 71.58
CA LEU A 36 20.33 -8.06 70.52
C LEU A 36 20.49 -8.73 69.15
N GLN A 37 21.32 -9.77 69.05
CA GLN A 37 21.46 -10.55 67.81
C GLN A 37 20.12 -11.15 67.37
N LYS A 38 19.37 -11.72 68.31
CA LYS A 38 18.11 -12.39 68.00
C LYS A 38 17.01 -11.41 67.58
N GLU A 39 16.91 -10.25 68.22
CA GLU A 39 15.96 -9.19 67.86
C GLU A 39 16.36 -8.56 66.52
N LEU A 40 17.65 -8.39 66.27
CA LEU A 40 18.17 -7.85 65.02
C LEU A 40 17.91 -8.80 63.85
N ASP A 41 18.19 -10.10 64.00
CA ASP A 41 17.89 -11.12 62.98
C ASP A 41 16.40 -11.22 62.71
N LYS A 42 15.58 -11.16 63.77
CA LYS A 42 14.12 -11.18 63.63
C LYS A 42 13.64 -9.93 62.87
N SER A 43 14.12 -8.76 63.26
CA SER A 43 13.77 -7.49 62.61
C SER A 43 14.22 -7.49 61.14
N LEU A 44 15.47 -7.85 60.85
CA LEU A 44 16.00 -7.93 59.48
C LEU A 44 15.23 -8.95 58.63
N GLY A 45 14.89 -10.11 59.20
CA GLY A 45 14.07 -11.11 58.54
C GLY A 45 12.66 -10.60 58.20
N GLN A 46 12.05 -9.84 59.11
CA GLN A 46 10.75 -9.22 58.92
C GLN A 46 10.80 -8.08 57.89
N GLN A 47 11.82 -7.23 57.98
CA GLN A 47 12.06 -6.11 57.06
C GLN A 47 12.31 -6.61 55.63
N ARG A 48 13.10 -7.69 55.48
CA ARG A 48 13.33 -8.34 54.19
C ARG A 48 12.04 -8.89 53.58
N LYS A 49 11.20 -9.56 54.38
CA LYS A 49 9.89 -10.06 53.91
C LYS A 49 8.97 -8.92 53.47
N MET A 50 8.91 -7.84 54.24
CA MET A 50 8.10 -6.67 53.92
C MET A 50 8.59 -5.99 52.64
N MET A 51 9.90 -5.80 52.47
CA MET A 51 10.48 -5.21 51.27
C MET A 51 10.18 -6.06 50.03
N VAL A 52 10.32 -7.38 50.11
CA VAL A 52 10.02 -8.29 48.99
C VAL A 52 8.53 -8.26 48.64
N ALA A 53 7.64 -8.24 49.64
CA ALA A 53 6.20 -8.14 49.43
C ALA A 53 5.82 -6.84 48.71
N MET A 54 6.36 -5.71 49.20
CA MET A 54 6.12 -4.38 48.60
C MET A 54 6.63 -4.30 47.16
N VAL A 55 7.84 -4.79 46.88
CA VAL A 55 8.40 -4.81 45.51
C VAL A 55 7.55 -5.69 44.59
N LYS A 56 7.11 -6.85 45.07
CA LYS A 56 6.25 -7.76 44.28
C LYS A 56 4.91 -7.11 43.94
N GLU A 57 4.30 -6.43 44.90
CA GLU A 57 3.01 -5.77 44.74
C GLU A 57 3.11 -4.56 43.78
N ASP A 58 4.13 -3.72 43.94
CA ASP A 58 4.37 -2.58 43.05
C ASP A 58 4.70 -3.02 41.61
N LEU A 59 5.46 -4.12 41.44
CA LEU A 59 5.70 -4.73 40.14
C LEU A 59 4.43 -5.30 39.52
N MET A 60 3.60 -6.01 40.28
CA MET A 60 2.33 -6.58 39.79
C MET A 60 1.36 -5.48 39.38
N GLN A 61 1.27 -4.41 40.16
CA GLN A 61 0.39 -3.28 39.87
C GLN A 61 0.82 -2.53 38.61
N LYS A 62 2.12 -2.23 38.47
CA LYS A 62 2.66 -1.56 37.27
C LYS A 62 2.61 -2.44 36.03
N ALA A 63 2.87 -3.74 36.18
CA ALA A 63 2.78 -4.68 35.07
C ALA A 63 1.32 -4.84 34.61
N ALA A 64 0.38 -4.97 35.54
CA ALA A 64 -1.05 -5.10 35.20
C ALA A 64 -1.58 -3.84 34.49
N SER A 65 -1.24 -2.64 34.97
CA SER A 65 -1.69 -1.40 34.33
C SER A 65 -1.08 -1.19 32.95
N GLN A 66 0.21 -1.48 32.75
CA GLN A 66 0.84 -1.41 31.42
C GLN A 66 0.30 -2.45 30.44
N VAL A 67 0.14 -3.70 30.89
CA VAL A 67 -0.40 -4.77 30.04
C VAL A 67 -1.85 -4.48 29.65
N GLN A 68 -2.64 -3.93 30.57
CA GLN A 68 -4.03 -3.57 30.29
C GLN A 68 -4.14 -2.40 29.31
N SER A 69 -3.36 -1.33 29.51
CA SER A 69 -3.30 -0.20 28.56
C SER A 69 -2.83 -0.66 27.17
N TYR A 70 -1.81 -1.52 27.11
CA TYR A 70 -1.32 -2.06 25.84
C TYR A 70 -2.35 -2.96 25.14
N ALA A 71 -3.12 -3.74 25.90
CA ALA A 71 -4.19 -4.57 25.37
C ALA A 71 -5.34 -3.72 24.80
N GLU A 72 -5.72 -2.65 25.50
CA GLU A 72 -6.72 -1.68 25.01
C GLU A 72 -6.25 -1.00 23.72
N ASP A 73 -5.00 -0.52 23.68
CA ASP A 73 -4.42 0.11 22.48
C ASP A 73 -4.40 -0.86 21.28
N MET A 74 -4.08 -2.14 21.51
CA MET A 74 -4.12 -3.16 20.45
C MET A 74 -5.55 -3.47 19.99
N GLU A 75 -6.54 -3.46 20.88
CA GLU A 75 -7.93 -3.70 20.54
C GLU A 75 -8.53 -2.53 19.73
N GLU A 76 -8.18 -1.29 20.10
CA GLU A 76 -8.49 -0.08 19.35
C GLU A 76 -7.86 -0.12 17.95
N ALA A 77 -6.56 -0.42 17.85
CA ALA A 77 -5.87 -0.55 16.57
C ALA A 77 -6.47 -1.66 15.69
N ARG A 78 -6.83 -2.81 16.28
CA ARG A 78 -7.50 -3.90 15.58
C ARG A 78 -8.86 -3.47 15.03
N ASN A 79 -9.67 -2.76 15.82
CA ASN A 79 -10.98 -2.27 15.39
C ASN A 79 -10.86 -1.24 14.26
N GLN A 80 -9.87 -0.34 14.33
CA GLN A 80 -9.59 0.60 13.24
C GLN A 80 -9.15 -0.12 11.96
N MET A 81 -8.32 -1.16 12.07
CA MET A 81 -7.89 -1.96 10.92
C MET A 81 -9.04 -2.74 10.28
N ILE A 82 -9.95 -3.31 11.09
CA ILE A 82 -11.16 -3.99 10.58
C ILE A 82 -12.05 -3.01 9.81
N ARG A 83 -12.23 -1.78 10.33
CA ARG A 83 -12.99 -0.73 9.62
C ARG A 83 -12.32 -0.33 8.31
N GLN A 84 -11.01 -0.12 8.31
CA GLN A 84 -10.26 0.22 7.09
C GLN A 84 -10.31 -0.89 6.04
N VAL A 85 -10.21 -2.16 6.46
CA VAL A 85 -10.35 -3.31 5.56
C VAL A 85 -11.77 -3.43 5.02
N ALA A 86 -12.79 -3.17 5.84
CA ALA A 86 -14.18 -3.16 5.41
C ALA A 86 -14.45 -2.05 4.37
N GLU A 87 -13.97 -0.83 4.61
CA GLU A 87 -14.05 0.28 3.66
C GLU A 87 -13.30 -0.05 2.36
N PHE A 88 -12.07 -0.56 2.47
CA PHE A 88 -11.27 -0.95 1.31
C PHE A 88 -11.93 -2.06 0.48
N ASN A 89 -12.54 -3.05 1.13
CA ASN A 89 -13.26 -4.12 0.44
C ASN A 89 -14.53 -3.59 -0.26
N THR A 90 -15.18 -2.58 0.34
CA THR A 90 -16.34 -1.90 -0.25
C THR A 90 -15.92 -1.07 -1.48
N TYR A 91 -14.77 -0.37 -1.41
CA TYR A 91 -14.17 0.33 -2.53
C TYR A 91 -13.75 -0.62 -3.67
N LEU A 92 -13.18 -1.78 -3.36
CA LEU A 92 -12.85 -2.78 -4.39
C LEU A 92 -14.11 -3.31 -5.09
N HIS A 93 -15.20 -3.50 -4.36
CA HIS A 93 -16.46 -3.95 -4.94
C HIS A 93 -17.14 -2.84 -5.78
N SER A 94 -17.06 -1.58 -5.35
CA SER A 94 -17.58 -0.45 -6.13
C SER A 94 -16.75 -0.21 -7.40
N VAL A 95 -15.42 -0.17 -7.30
CA VAL A 95 -14.50 0.07 -8.43
C VAL A 95 -14.59 -1.04 -9.47
N LYS A 96 -14.75 -2.31 -9.06
CA LYS A 96 -14.93 -3.43 -10.01
C LYS A 96 -16.27 -3.35 -10.74
N SER A 97 -17.34 -2.93 -10.06
CA SER A 97 -18.69 -2.86 -10.65
C SER A 97 -18.91 -1.64 -11.55
N GLU A 98 -18.28 -0.50 -11.23
CA GLU A 98 -18.37 0.72 -12.03
C GLU A 98 -17.47 0.67 -13.26
N ASN A 99 -16.23 0.16 -13.13
CA ASN A 99 -15.35 0.00 -14.29
C ASN A 99 -15.95 -0.94 -15.35
N GLN A 100 -16.66 -2.00 -14.95
CA GLN A 100 -17.26 -2.92 -15.91
C GLN A 100 -18.44 -2.31 -16.68
N LYS A 101 -19.22 -1.41 -16.07
CA LYS A 101 -20.33 -0.71 -16.74
C LYS A 101 -19.82 0.37 -17.68
N ILE A 102 -18.85 1.17 -17.23
CA ILE A 102 -18.24 2.24 -18.02
C ILE A 102 -17.50 1.65 -19.22
N PHE A 103 -16.67 0.62 -19.00
CA PHE A 103 -15.92 -0.04 -20.07
C PHE A 103 -16.85 -0.64 -21.14
N ARG A 104 -17.95 -1.26 -20.74
CA ARG A 104 -18.92 -1.83 -21.70
C ARG A 104 -19.61 -0.75 -22.53
N GLN A 105 -19.99 0.38 -21.94
CA GLN A 105 -20.65 1.46 -22.68
C GLN A 105 -19.67 2.19 -23.62
N THR A 106 -18.45 2.47 -23.17
CA THR A 106 -17.44 3.14 -24.00
C THR A 106 -16.95 2.25 -25.14
N VAL A 107 -16.77 0.95 -24.90
CA VAL A 107 -16.36 0.00 -25.96
C VAL A 107 -17.45 -0.20 -27.00
N LEU A 108 -18.73 -0.28 -26.59
CA LEU A 108 -19.83 -0.37 -27.55
C LEU A 108 -19.97 0.89 -28.40
N GLY A 109 -19.84 2.08 -27.79
CA GLY A 109 -19.82 3.35 -28.52
C GLY A 109 -18.68 3.43 -29.54
N ALA A 110 -17.46 3.08 -29.12
CA ALA A 110 -16.29 3.06 -30.00
C ALA A 110 -16.41 2.03 -31.14
N ALA A 111 -16.98 0.86 -30.87
CA ALA A 111 -17.20 -0.17 -31.89
C ALA A 111 -18.22 0.29 -32.95
N ILE A 112 -19.31 0.95 -32.53
CA ILE A 112 -20.33 1.47 -33.46
C ILE A 112 -19.76 2.58 -34.33
N THR A 113 -18.98 3.51 -33.77
CA THR A 113 -18.38 4.60 -34.55
C THR A 113 -17.32 4.08 -35.54
N LEU A 114 -16.49 3.12 -35.13
CA LEU A 114 -15.54 2.44 -36.03
C LEU A 114 -16.24 1.68 -37.15
N ALA A 115 -17.34 0.98 -36.86
CA ALA A 115 -18.14 0.29 -37.87
C ALA A 115 -18.79 1.28 -38.86
N ALA A 116 -19.33 2.39 -38.37
CA ALA A 116 -19.92 3.42 -39.23
C ALA A 116 -18.88 4.09 -40.14
N LEU A 117 -17.68 4.39 -39.61
CA LEU A 117 -16.59 4.98 -40.38
C LEU A 117 -16.05 4.05 -41.46
N THR A 118 -15.92 2.75 -41.16
CA THR A 118 -15.45 1.76 -42.14
C THR A 118 -16.47 1.53 -43.26
N ILE A 119 -17.76 1.39 -42.92
CA ILE A 119 -18.83 1.25 -43.91
C ILE A 119 -18.95 2.53 -44.76
N GLY A 120 -18.93 3.70 -44.14
CA GLY A 120 -18.96 4.99 -44.83
C GLY A 120 -17.75 5.18 -45.77
N GLY A 121 -16.56 4.82 -45.32
CA GLY A 121 -15.34 4.86 -46.12
C GLY A 121 -15.42 3.96 -47.36
N ILE A 122 -15.89 2.72 -47.19
CA ILE A 122 -16.07 1.79 -48.32
C ILE A 122 -17.11 2.32 -49.32
N ALA A 123 -18.23 2.86 -48.83
CA ALA A 123 -19.27 3.42 -49.69
C ALA A 123 -18.78 4.63 -50.49
N LEU A 124 -18.01 5.53 -49.87
CA LEU A 124 -17.40 6.67 -50.55
C LEU A 124 -16.40 6.21 -51.62
N VAL A 125 -15.52 5.26 -51.29
CA VAL A 125 -14.58 4.71 -52.27
C VAL A 125 -15.33 4.12 -53.47
N PHE A 126 -16.38 3.33 -53.23
CA PHE A 126 -17.17 2.75 -54.32
C PHE A 126 -17.86 3.82 -55.17
N PHE A 127 -18.48 4.82 -54.53
CA PHE A 127 -19.15 5.92 -55.21
C PHE A 127 -18.19 6.75 -56.08
N TYR A 128 -17.05 7.14 -55.52
CA TYR A 128 -16.04 7.89 -56.28
C TYR A 128 -15.37 7.05 -57.36
N THR A 129 -15.12 5.76 -57.13
CA THR A 129 -14.57 4.88 -58.17
C THR A 129 -15.54 4.70 -59.33
N ASN A 130 -16.84 4.64 -59.05
CA ASN A 130 -17.88 4.56 -60.09
C ASN A 130 -17.98 5.86 -60.89
N ILE A 131 -17.98 7.02 -60.22
CA ILE A 131 -17.97 8.34 -60.89
C ILE A 131 -16.70 8.55 -61.71
N ILE A 132 -15.54 8.22 -61.15
CA ILE A 132 -14.26 8.32 -61.85
C ILE A 132 -14.23 7.36 -63.04
N SER A 133 -14.79 6.15 -62.92
CA SER A 133 -14.89 5.21 -64.04
C SER A 133 -15.79 5.74 -65.16
N GLN A 134 -16.92 6.39 -64.82
CA GLN A 134 -17.76 7.04 -65.82
C GLN A 134 -17.06 8.22 -66.50
N LYS A 135 -16.35 9.05 -65.72
CA LYS A 135 -15.56 10.18 -66.28
C LYS A 135 -14.36 9.72 -67.09
N LYS A 136 -13.76 8.58 -66.74
CA LYS A 136 -12.68 7.95 -67.51
C LYS A 136 -13.19 7.38 -68.82
N LEU A 137 -14.43 6.86 -68.86
CA LEU A 137 -15.07 6.41 -70.11
C LEU A 137 -15.35 7.59 -71.06
N GLU A 138 -15.81 8.73 -70.53
CA GLU A 138 -16.02 9.95 -71.32
C GLU A 138 -14.71 10.53 -71.87
N ALA A 139 -13.65 10.59 -71.05
CA ALA A 139 -12.34 11.06 -71.48
C ALA A 139 -11.67 10.11 -72.49
N ASP A 140 -11.84 8.79 -72.32
CA ASP A 140 -11.29 7.79 -73.25
C ASP A 140 -12.09 7.74 -74.57
N MET A 141 -13.41 8.02 -74.54
CA MET A 141 -14.20 8.25 -75.76
C MET A 141 -13.78 9.51 -76.49
N LEU A 142 -13.57 10.65 -75.81
CA LEU A 142 -13.08 11.87 -76.45
C LEU A 142 -11.68 11.68 -77.04
N THR A 143 -10.81 10.93 -76.38
CA THR A 143 -9.47 10.62 -76.91
C THR A 143 -9.55 9.66 -78.10
N ARG A 144 -10.50 8.70 -78.12
CA ARG A 144 -10.76 7.85 -79.29
C ARG A 144 -11.45 8.57 -80.44
N ILE A 145 -12.32 9.55 -80.19
CA ILE A 145 -12.89 10.42 -81.23
C ILE A 145 -11.81 11.35 -81.79
N ASN A 146 -10.90 11.86 -80.96
CA ASN A 146 -9.77 12.66 -81.44
C ASN A 146 -8.74 11.81 -82.21
N ASN A 147 -8.51 10.55 -81.80
CA ASN A 147 -7.64 9.60 -82.51
C ASN A 147 -8.30 8.97 -83.75
N ALA A 148 -9.64 8.97 -83.84
CA ALA A 148 -10.35 8.75 -85.09
C ALA A 148 -10.33 10.09 -85.82
N ASP A 149 -9.24 10.33 -86.57
CA ASP A 149 -8.90 11.51 -87.37
C ASP A 149 -10.07 11.97 -88.30
N ILE A 150 -11.15 12.47 -87.69
CA ILE A 150 -12.38 12.98 -88.28
C ILE A 150 -12.31 14.50 -88.14
N VAL A 151 -11.86 15.14 -89.21
CA VAL A 151 -11.71 16.58 -89.29
C VAL A 151 -12.82 17.17 -90.15
N GLN A 152 -13.23 18.40 -89.82
CA GLN A 152 -14.23 19.13 -90.56
C GLN A 152 -13.59 19.71 -91.83
N CYS A 153 -13.85 19.11 -92.99
CA CYS A 153 -13.40 19.61 -94.28
C CYS A 153 -14.45 20.59 -94.85
N GLY A 154 -14.47 21.83 -94.37
CA GLY A 154 -15.49 22.81 -94.78
C GLY A 154 -16.90 22.37 -94.38
N ASN A 155 -17.80 22.16 -95.35
CA ASN A 155 -19.19 21.74 -95.10
C ASN A 155 -19.38 20.21 -94.90
N ASN A 156 -18.32 19.40 -94.99
CA ASN A 156 -18.40 17.94 -94.95
C ASN A 156 -17.51 17.31 -93.86
N LEU A 157 -17.88 16.12 -93.39
CA LEU A 157 -17.08 15.32 -92.45
C LEU A 157 -16.14 14.38 -93.22
N CYS A 158 -14.84 14.49 -92.97
CA CYS A 158 -13.78 13.67 -93.58
C CYS A 158 -13.17 12.73 -92.55
N ALA A 159 -12.77 11.51 -92.95
CA ALA A 159 -11.91 10.66 -92.14
C ALA A 159 -10.67 10.18 -92.91
N LYS A 160 -9.56 9.99 -92.19
CA LYS A 160 -8.29 9.50 -92.76
C LYS A 160 -8.30 7.97 -92.87
N THR A 161 -8.23 7.45 -94.10
CA THR A 161 -8.20 5.99 -94.35
C THR A 161 -6.84 5.59 -94.90
N GLY A 162 -6.14 4.67 -94.21
CA GLY A 162 -4.73 4.36 -94.44
C GLY A 162 -4.33 3.70 -95.77
N LYS A 163 -5.22 3.57 -96.76
CA LYS A 163 -4.88 3.01 -98.09
C LYS A 163 -5.63 3.72 -99.24
N ALA A 164 -4.85 4.41 -100.08
CA ALA A 164 -5.07 4.88 -101.46
C ALA A 164 -5.70 6.28 -101.73
N GLY A 165 -4.93 7.12 -102.44
CA GLY A 165 -5.38 8.24 -103.28
C GLY A 165 -5.00 9.65 -102.78
N ALA A 166 -4.49 10.51 -103.68
CA ALA A 166 -3.93 11.84 -103.37
C ALA A 166 -4.77 12.65 -102.39
N ASN A 167 -4.16 13.02 -101.26
CA ASN A 167 -4.71 13.76 -100.12
C ASN A 167 -5.64 13.00 -99.14
N GLY A 168 -5.41 11.70 -98.91
CA GLY A 168 -5.51 11.03 -97.59
C GLY A 168 -6.85 11.01 -96.82
N TYR A 169 -7.87 11.75 -97.25
CA TYR A 169 -9.13 11.97 -96.58
C TYR A 169 -10.28 11.66 -97.56
N ARG A 170 -11.29 10.91 -97.10
CA ARG A 170 -12.52 10.65 -97.87
C ARG A 170 -13.73 11.22 -97.14
N ILE A 171 -14.65 11.83 -97.90
CA ILE A 171 -15.91 12.39 -97.40
C ILE A 171 -16.87 11.23 -97.13
N ILE A 172 -17.38 11.15 -95.89
CA ILE A 172 -18.26 10.05 -95.46
C ILE A 172 -19.74 10.45 -95.53
N GLN A 173 -20.05 11.75 -95.48
CA GLN A 173 -21.43 12.22 -95.52
C GLN A 173 -21.52 13.64 -96.07
N ASN A 174 -22.42 13.84 -97.03
CA ASN A 174 -22.83 15.15 -97.50
C ASN A 174 -24.06 15.57 -96.69
N ARG A 175 -24.01 16.73 -96.05
CA ARG A 175 -25.15 17.26 -95.29
C ARG A 175 -26.08 17.96 -96.28
N GLN A 176 -27.07 17.22 -96.79
CA GLN A 176 -28.30 17.87 -97.29
C GLN A 176 -29.12 18.38 -96.11
#